data_AF-A0A956KP86-F1
#
_entry.id   AF-A0A956KP86-F1
#
_cell.length_a   1.000
_cell.length_b   1.000
_cell.length_c   1.000
_cell.angle_alpha   90.00
_cell.angle_beta   90.00
_cell.angle_gamma   90.00
#
_symmetry.space_group_name_H-M   'P 1'
#
loop_
_entity.id
_entity.type
_entity.pdbx_description
1 polymer ?
#
loop_
_entity_poly.entity_id
_entity_poly.type
_entity_poly.pdbx_seq_one_letter_code
_entity_poly.pdbx_strand_id
1 'polypeptide(L)'
;GVSSLFTVEFYDEISRYLKDDGLLCQWMHGYELSDELLLSVLAALDSRFPDYRVYRVGNRDWLILASKQEDGVGELHGEVFEQWTDFAADAALLGIHHRSQIDALLVANDEMLRPYLRTRQANSDARPILDNGAEKARFFRRSAEALLELRFIPLPLAEIFGGLERRPYTERIPDRRTDEHVLEEPERALFLMRLFDLDDHGDYVGSAAIGSYFTQRANLAGKPGDAVIAKAWLDAVYGVYYEAAPWIRLEQTPFWAEVLETARSNRVTEPVRRAVELFDAALRQDGGQMRALAMAEIESDDSLVHGRILTLTAALGLAADGASVEERRSFAAEFMREHVAEGSITSEDIAYEIMVAWMEQ
;
A
#
# COMPACT_ATOMS: atom_id res chain seq x y z
N GLY A 1 15.72 -22.78 -13.63
CA GLY A 1 15.45 -24.12 -13.07
C GLY A 1 13.96 -24.40 -12.87
N VAL A 2 13.25 -23.56 -12.12
CA VAL A 2 11.78 -23.67 -11.88
C VAL A 2 10.99 -22.52 -12.56
N SER A 3 11.69 -21.67 -13.31
CA SER A 3 11.16 -20.50 -14.03
C SER A 3 10.08 -20.82 -15.06
N SER A 4 10.04 -22.06 -15.57
CA SER A 4 8.99 -22.54 -16.46
C SER A 4 7.62 -22.68 -15.79
N LEU A 5 7.52 -22.59 -14.46
CA LEU A 5 6.24 -22.53 -13.74
C LEU A 5 5.63 -21.11 -13.69
N PHE A 6 6.25 -20.14 -14.36
CA PHE A 6 5.88 -18.73 -14.31
C PHE A 6 5.76 -18.13 -15.72
N THR A 7 5.41 -18.96 -16.70
CA THR A 7 5.31 -18.59 -18.11
C THR A 7 3.86 -18.52 -18.57
N VAL A 8 3.62 -17.76 -19.64
CA VAL A 8 2.32 -17.71 -20.32
C VAL A 8 1.83 -19.13 -20.67
N GLU A 9 2.73 -20.00 -21.12
CA GLU A 9 2.42 -21.38 -21.49
C GLU A 9 2.03 -22.23 -20.28
N PHE A 10 2.72 -22.10 -19.15
CA PHE A 10 2.32 -22.77 -17.91
C PHE A 10 0.94 -22.30 -17.43
N TYR A 11 0.68 -21.00 -17.43
CA TYR A 11 -0.61 -20.45 -17.03
C TYR A 11 -1.75 -20.87 -17.96
N ASP A 12 -1.49 -20.94 -19.28
CA ASP A 12 -2.44 -21.49 -20.24
C ASP A 12 -2.77 -22.96 -19.94
N GLU A 13 -1.74 -23.77 -19.67
CA GLU A 13 -1.91 -25.20 -19.42
C GLU A 13 -2.62 -25.46 -18.08
N ILE A 14 -2.20 -24.83 -16.98
CA ILE A 14 -2.82 -25.06 -15.66
C ILE A 14 -4.29 -24.63 -15.63
N SER A 15 -4.65 -23.58 -16.37
CA SER A 15 -6.03 -23.11 -16.48
C SER A 15 -7.00 -24.20 -16.97
N ARG A 16 -6.52 -25.13 -17.82
CA ARG A 16 -7.32 -26.24 -18.36
C ARG A 16 -7.64 -27.32 -17.34
N TYR A 17 -6.87 -27.40 -16.25
CA TYR A 17 -7.09 -28.36 -15.17
C TYR A 17 -7.88 -27.76 -14.00
N LEU A 18 -8.13 -26.44 -14.00
CA LEU A 18 -9.00 -25.79 -13.04
C LEU A 18 -10.48 -25.97 -13.42
N LYS A 19 -11.33 -26.16 -12.42
CA LYS A 19 -12.79 -25.95 -12.60
C LYS A 19 -13.07 -24.49 -12.93
N ASP A 20 -14.29 -24.19 -13.36
CA ASP A 20 -14.70 -22.82 -13.67
C ASP A 20 -14.63 -21.90 -12.44
N ASP A 21 -14.97 -22.44 -11.26
CA ASP A 21 -14.84 -21.81 -9.93
C ASP A 21 -13.51 -22.14 -9.22
N GLY A 22 -12.55 -22.72 -9.95
CA GLY A 22 -11.27 -23.12 -9.39
C GLY A 22 -10.29 -21.95 -9.28
N LEU A 23 -9.55 -21.88 -8.17
CA LEU A 23 -8.49 -20.91 -7.95
C LEU A 23 -7.11 -21.53 -8.17
N LEU A 24 -6.27 -20.82 -8.92
CA LEU A 24 -4.82 -21.01 -8.85
C LEU A 24 -4.30 -20.27 -7.61
N CYS A 25 -3.52 -20.96 -6.79
CA CYS A 25 -2.82 -20.37 -5.65
C CYS A 25 -1.33 -20.61 -5.84
N GLN A 26 -0.56 -19.55 -6.07
CA GLN A 26 0.86 -19.65 -6.38
C GLN A 26 1.69 -18.76 -5.47
N TRP A 27 2.67 -19.37 -4.81
CA TRP A 27 3.71 -18.64 -4.08
C TRP A 27 4.81 -18.18 -5.03
N MET A 28 5.30 -16.97 -4.81
CA MET A 28 6.41 -16.38 -5.53
C MET A 28 7.32 -15.58 -4.58
N HIS A 29 8.61 -15.88 -4.59
CA HIS A 29 9.59 -15.07 -3.87
C HIS A 29 10.00 -13.83 -4.66
N GLY A 30 10.19 -12.72 -3.96
CA GLY A 30 10.71 -11.44 -4.44
C GLY A 30 12.13 -11.13 -3.99
N TYR A 31 12.72 -11.95 -3.10
CA TYR A 31 14.16 -11.88 -2.80
C TYR A 31 14.99 -12.49 -3.94
N GLU A 32 16.19 -11.95 -4.15
CA GLU A 32 17.09 -12.35 -5.25
C GLU A 32 16.45 -12.23 -6.64
N LEU A 33 15.45 -11.34 -6.77
CA LEU A 33 14.66 -11.06 -7.96
C LEU A 33 14.62 -9.54 -8.17
N SER A 34 14.56 -9.07 -9.43
CA SER A 34 14.31 -7.64 -9.69
C SER A 34 12.83 -7.38 -9.97
N ASP A 35 12.39 -6.13 -9.79
CA ASP A 35 11.01 -5.74 -10.08
C ASP A 35 10.62 -6.07 -11.52
N GLU A 36 11.50 -5.87 -12.50
CA GLU A 36 11.17 -6.17 -13.90
C GLU A 36 10.89 -7.66 -14.11
N LEU A 37 11.61 -8.54 -13.40
CA LEU A 37 11.39 -9.99 -13.48
C LEU A 37 10.08 -10.38 -12.79
N LEU A 38 9.81 -9.85 -11.60
CA LEU A 38 8.53 -10.06 -10.90
C LEU A 38 7.34 -9.62 -11.77
N LEU A 39 7.42 -8.42 -12.33
CA LEU A 39 6.39 -7.85 -13.19
C LEU A 39 6.23 -8.63 -14.50
N SER A 40 7.29 -9.23 -15.05
CA SER A 40 7.17 -10.11 -16.22
C SER A 40 6.37 -11.38 -15.95
N VAL A 41 6.45 -11.90 -14.71
CA VAL A 41 5.66 -13.05 -14.26
C VAL A 41 4.21 -12.65 -14.06
N LEU A 42 3.96 -11.52 -13.41
CA LEU A 42 2.60 -10.99 -13.24
C LEU A 42 1.95 -10.66 -14.58
N ALA A 43 2.69 -10.13 -15.55
CA ALA A 43 2.19 -9.90 -16.91
C ALA A 43 1.86 -11.21 -17.63
N ALA A 44 2.62 -12.29 -17.39
CA ALA A 44 2.28 -13.61 -17.92
C ALA A 44 0.98 -14.16 -17.30
N LEU A 45 0.80 -13.99 -15.99
CA LEU A 45 -0.40 -14.39 -15.25
C LEU A 45 -1.64 -13.58 -15.70
N ASP A 46 -1.53 -12.25 -15.76
CA ASP A 46 -2.60 -11.32 -16.20
C ASP A 46 -3.09 -11.66 -17.62
N SER A 47 -2.21 -12.16 -18.49
CA SER A 47 -2.59 -12.56 -19.85
C SER A 47 -3.47 -13.82 -19.94
N ARG A 48 -3.66 -14.54 -18.83
CA ARG A 48 -4.40 -15.82 -18.76
C ARG A 48 -5.50 -15.86 -17.71
N PHE A 49 -5.40 -15.04 -16.66
CA PHE A 49 -6.38 -14.98 -15.58
C PHE A 49 -7.05 -13.60 -15.54
N PRO A 50 -8.38 -13.50 -15.79
CA PRO A 50 -9.10 -12.24 -15.76
C PRO A 50 -9.29 -11.63 -14.37
N ASP A 51 -9.05 -12.37 -13.29
CA ASP A 51 -9.11 -11.85 -11.92
C ASP A 51 -7.97 -12.46 -11.09
N TYR A 52 -7.27 -11.63 -10.33
CA TYR A 52 -6.28 -12.08 -9.37
C TYR A 52 -6.05 -11.08 -8.23
N ARG A 53 -5.56 -11.61 -7.11
CA ARG A 53 -5.15 -10.85 -5.94
C ARG A 53 -3.78 -11.26 -5.47
N VAL A 54 -3.00 -10.28 -5.03
CA VAL A 54 -1.64 -10.48 -4.52
C VAL A 54 -1.61 -10.16 -3.03
N TYR A 55 -1.20 -11.14 -2.23
CA TYR A 55 -1.04 -11.01 -0.78
C TYR A 55 0.43 -11.12 -0.41
N ARG A 56 0.86 -10.35 0.59
CA ARG A 56 2.17 -10.50 1.23
C ARG A 56 2.08 -11.55 2.33
N VAL A 57 2.85 -12.63 2.20
CA VAL A 57 2.88 -13.76 3.16
C VAL A 57 4.27 -13.98 3.77
N GLY A 58 5.16 -12.99 3.63
CA GLY A 58 6.51 -12.97 4.17
C GLY A 58 7.17 -11.63 3.88
N ASN A 59 8.47 -11.47 4.16
CA ASN A 59 9.15 -10.18 3.93
C ASN A 59 9.17 -9.79 2.45
N ARG A 60 9.33 -10.77 1.57
CA ARG A 60 9.29 -10.60 0.11
C ARG A 60 8.59 -11.78 -0.54
N ASP A 61 7.60 -12.33 0.13
CA ASP A 61 6.90 -13.54 -0.32
C ASP A 61 5.49 -13.17 -0.69
N TRP A 62 5.11 -13.51 -1.92
CA TRP A 62 3.84 -13.15 -2.51
C TRP A 62 3.01 -14.41 -2.71
N LEU A 63 1.76 -14.37 -2.27
CA LEU A 63 0.75 -15.35 -2.61
C LEU A 63 -0.19 -14.74 -3.63
N ILE A 64 -0.25 -15.33 -4.82
CA ILE A 64 -1.14 -14.88 -5.89
C ILE A 64 -2.31 -15.87 -5.96
N LEU A 65 -3.52 -15.35 -5.77
CA LEU A 65 -4.76 -16.07 -6.00
C LEU A 65 -5.31 -15.61 -7.35
N ALA A 66 -5.56 -16.52 -8.27
CA ALA A 66 -6.03 -16.19 -9.62
C ALA A 66 -7.20 -17.06 -10.05
N SER A 67 -8.16 -16.46 -10.75
CA SER A 67 -9.41 -17.06 -11.22
C SER A 67 -9.55 -16.93 -12.73
N LYS A 68 -10.18 -17.94 -13.36
CA LYS A 68 -10.52 -17.92 -14.80
C LYS A 68 -11.79 -17.14 -15.11
N GLN A 69 -12.52 -16.73 -14.08
CA GLN A 69 -13.73 -15.93 -14.17
C GLN A 69 -13.46 -14.53 -13.66
N GLU A 70 -14.06 -13.53 -14.31
CA GLU A 70 -14.17 -12.17 -13.75
C GLU A 70 -14.80 -12.26 -12.35
N ASP A 71 -14.23 -11.54 -11.39
CA ASP A 71 -14.58 -11.56 -9.96
C ASP A 71 -14.54 -12.93 -9.28
N GLY A 72 -13.97 -13.96 -9.90
CA GLY A 72 -14.04 -15.33 -9.40
C GLY A 72 -13.12 -15.65 -8.22
N VAL A 73 -12.16 -14.78 -7.86
CA VAL A 73 -11.48 -14.83 -6.56
C VAL A 73 -12.47 -14.55 -5.43
N GLY A 74 -13.51 -13.75 -5.70
CA GLY A 74 -14.64 -13.52 -4.79
C GLY A 74 -14.24 -12.86 -3.47
N GLU A 75 -15.19 -12.68 -2.55
CA GLU A 75 -14.87 -12.15 -1.23
C GLU A 75 -14.29 -13.23 -0.32
N LEU A 76 -13.40 -12.83 0.60
CA LEU A 76 -12.97 -13.71 1.68
C LEU A 76 -14.17 -14.01 2.62
N HIS A 77 -14.33 -15.25 3.05
CA HIS A 77 -15.45 -15.63 3.92
C HIS A 77 -14.97 -15.68 5.37
N GLY A 78 -15.52 -14.85 6.25
CA GLY A 78 -15.07 -14.71 7.65
C GLY A 78 -15.63 -15.79 8.59
N GLU A 79 -16.74 -16.40 8.20
CA GLU A 79 -17.44 -17.44 8.95
C GLU A 79 -16.59 -18.68 9.23
N VAL A 80 -15.51 -18.91 8.46
CA VAL A 80 -14.57 -20.02 8.68
C VAL A 80 -13.87 -19.95 10.04
N PHE A 81 -13.64 -18.75 10.58
CA PHE A 81 -13.03 -18.57 11.91
C PHE A 81 -13.97 -18.96 13.05
N GLU A 82 -15.28 -19.03 12.80
CA GLU A 82 -16.30 -19.44 13.78
C GLU A 82 -16.77 -20.87 13.56
N GLN A 83 -16.95 -21.27 12.30
CA GLN A 83 -17.61 -22.52 11.93
C GLN A 83 -16.64 -23.70 11.84
N TRP A 84 -15.36 -23.47 11.55
CA TRP A 84 -14.38 -24.54 11.32
C TRP A 84 -13.39 -24.59 12.48
N THR A 85 -13.70 -25.39 13.51
CA THR A 85 -12.94 -25.42 14.77
C THR A 85 -11.45 -25.75 14.56
N ASP A 86 -11.12 -26.72 13.70
CA ASP A 86 -9.73 -27.10 13.44
C ASP A 86 -8.96 -25.98 12.73
N PHE A 87 -9.58 -25.32 11.75
CA PHE A 87 -8.99 -24.17 11.06
C PHE A 87 -8.78 -22.99 12.01
N ALA A 88 -9.76 -22.68 12.86
CA ALA A 88 -9.65 -21.60 13.83
C ALA A 88 -8.52 -21.85 14.84
N ALA A 89 -8.34 -23.11 15.27
CA ALA A 89 -7.23 -23.50 16.14
C ALA A 89 -5.87 -23.33 15.44
N ASP A 90 -5.75 -23.78 14.19
CA ASP A 90 -4.51 -23.64 13.41
C ASP A 90 -4.20 -22.17 13.07
N ALA A 91 -5.22 -21.37 12.72
CA ALA A 91 -5.07 -19.94 12.45
C ALA A 91 -4.65 -19.16 13.72
N ALA A 92 -5.19 -19.53 14.89
CA ALA A 92 -4.79 -18.97 16.17
C ALA A 92 -3.30 -19.25 16.50
N LEU A 93 -2.75 -20.39 16.06
CA LEU A 93 -1.31 -20.65 16.16
C LEU A 93 -0.46 -19.71 15.29
N LEU A 94 -1.05 -19.00 14.34
CA LEU A 94 -0.41 -17.95 13.54
C LEU A 94 -0.78 -16.53 14.01
N GLY A 95 -1.58 -16.42 15.09
CA GLY A 95 -2.10 -15.15 15.59
C GLY A 95 -3.24 -14.57 14.73
N ILE A 96 -3.83 -15.38 13.87
CA ILE A 96 -4.94 -15.00 12.97
C ILE A 96 -6.25 -15.46 13.61
N HIS A 97 -7.03 -14.49 14.06
CA HIS A 97 -8.32 -14.64 14.70
C HIS A 97 -9.46 -14.01 13.88
N HIS A 98 -9.16 -13.03 13.04
CA HIS A 98 -10.15 -12.25 12.30
C HIS A 98 -9.78 -12.06 10.84
N ARG A 99 -10.81 -11.91 9.99
CA ARG A 99 -10.65 -11.66 8.54
C ARG A 99 -9.84 -10.40 8.23
N SER A 100 -9.96 -9.33 9.03
CA SER A 100 -9.19 -8.09 8.84
C SER A 100 -7.68 -8.31 8.85
N GLN A 101 -7.19 -9.34 9.55
CA GLN A 101 -5.79 -9.69 9.58
C GLN A 101 -5.32 -10.29 8.25
N ILE A 102 -6.20 -11.02 7.54
CA ILE A 102 -5.93 -11.48 6.17
C ILE A 102 -6.05 -10.33 5.17
N ASP A 103 -7.04 -9.45 5.32
CA ASP A 103 -7.21 -8.29 4.44
C ASP A 103 -5.98 -7.37 4.51
N ALA A 104 -5.34 -7.23 5.67
CA ALA A 104 -4.11 -6.46 5.86
C ALA A 104 -2.89 -7.00 5.10
N LEU A 105 -2.95 -8.25 4.63
CA LEU A 105 -1.93 -8.86 3.78
C LEU A 105 -2.15 -8.56 2.30
N LEU A 106 -3.35 -8.14 1.89
CA LEU A 106 -3.66 -7.81 0.50
C LEU A 106 -2.84 -6.60 0.05
N VAL A 107 -2.21 -6.69 -1.11
CA VAL A 107 -1.32 -5.65 -1.64
C VAL A 107 -1.93 -4.97 -2.86
N ALA A 108 -2.34 -5.76 -3.84
CA ALA A 108 -2.91 -5.29 -5.11
C ALA A 108 -3.78 -6.38 -5.74
N ASN A 109 -4.56 -5.99 -6.74
CA ASN A 109 -5.32 -6.89 -7.61
C ASN A 109 -5.03 -6.60 -9.09
N ASP A 110 -5.73 -7.32 -9.96
CA ASP A 110 -5.67 -7.14 -11.40
C ASP A 110 -6.06 -5.73 -11.85
N GLU A 111 -7.11 -5.14 -11.28
CA GLU A 111 -7.55 -3.78 -11.63
C GLU A 111 -6.41 -2.76 -11.48
N MET A 112 -5.67 -2.80 -10.36
CA MET A 112 -4.54 -1.90 -10.13
C MET A 112 -3.37 -2.15 -11.08
N LEU A 113 -3.04 -3.43 -11.33
CA LEU A 113 -1.77 -3.80 -11.97
C LEU A 113 -1.88 -3.93 -13.49
N ARG A 114 -3.02 -4.37 -14.00
CA ARG A 114 -3.27 -4.70 -15.41
C ARG A 114 -2.93 -3.57 -16.38
N PRO A 115 -3.29 -2.29 -16.12
CA PRO A 115 -2.95 -1.20 -17.04
C PRO A 115 -1.45 -1.12 -17.30
N TYR A 116 -0.66 -1.26 -16.24
CA TYR A 116 0.80 -1.29 -16.32
C TYR A 116 1.32 -2.57 -16.95
N LEU A 117 0.86 -3.73 -16.49
CA LEU A 117 1.35 -5.05 -16.93
C LEU A 117 1.14 -5.31 -18.42
N ARG A 118 0.05 -4.79 -19.01
CA ARG A 118 -0.21 -4.88 -20.46
C ARG A 118 0.86 -4.21 -21.32
N THR A 119 1.64 -3.29 -20.75
CA THR A 119 2.77 -2.63 -21.43
C THR A 119 4.09 -3.39 -21.27
N ARG A 120 4.14 -4.39 -20.40
CA ARG A 120 5.35 -5.12 -20.04
C ARG A 120 5.48 -6.41 -20.86
N GLN A 121 6.72 -6.85 -21.03
CA GLN A 121 6.97 -8.13 -21.69
C GLN A 121 6.71 -9.28 -20.71
N ALA A 122 5.67 -10.07 -20.99
CA ALA A 122 5.39 -11.29 -20.23
C ALA A 122 6.53 -12.33 -20.36
N ASN A 123 6.82 -13.02 -19.25
CA ASN A 123 7.71 -14.17 -19.24
C ASN A 123 7.07 -15.35 -19.99
N SER A 124 7.81 -15.99 -20.89
CA SER A 124 7.29 -17.11 -21.70
C SER A 124 8.36 -18.18 -21.94
N ASP A 125 7.97 -19.39 -22.33
CA ASP A 125 8.92 -20.47 -22.66
C ASP A 125 9.84 -20.08 -23.82
N ALA A 126 9.28 -19.40 -24.83
CA ALA A 126 10.04 -18.91 -25.98
C ALA A 126 10.96 -17.72 -25.65
N ARG A 127 10.65 -16.98 -24.58
CA ARG A 127 11.43 -15.82 -24.09
C ARG A 127 11.49 -15.89 -22.56
N PRO A 128 12.33 -16.77 -21.99
CA PRO A 128 12.38 -17.03 -20.55
C PRO A 128 13.19 -15.95 -19.83
N ILE A 129 12.66 -14.72 -19.82
CA ILE A 129 13.30 -13.53 -19.24
C ILE A 129 13.61 -13.78 -17.76
N LEU A 130 12.72 -14.46 -17.05
CA LEU A 130 12.93 -14.85 -15.66
C LEU A 130 14.18 -15.71 -15.49
N ASP A 131 14.34 -16.77 -16.28
CA ASP A 131 15.49 -17.69 -16.17
C ASP A 131 16.80 -16.97 -16.56
N ASN A 132 16.78 -16.21 -17.64
CA ASN A 132 17.93 -15.47 -18.14
C ASN A 132 18.38 -14.34 -17.18
N GLY A 133 17.42 -13.76 -16.44
CA GLY A 133 17.66 -12.63 -15.54
C GLY A 133 17.93 -13.03 -14.09
N ALA A 134 17.41 -14.19 -13.63
CA ALA A 134 17.45 -14.59 -12.23
C ALA A 134 18.88 -14.73 -11.69
N GLU A 135 19.81 -15.31 -12.45
CA GLU A 135 21.21 -15.46 -12.01
C GLU A 135 21.88 -14.09 -11.80
N LYS A 136 21.59 -13.14 -12.68
CA LYS A 136 22.09 -11.77 -12.58
C LYS A 136 21.48 -11.06 -11.36
N ALA A 137 20.16 -11.13 -11.19
CA ALA A 137 19.47 -10.51 -10.05
C ALA A 137 19.99 -11.04 -8.71
N ARG A 138 20.18 -12.36 -8.62
CA ARG A 138 20.79 -13.04 -7.48
C ARG A 138 22.23 -12.59 -7.22
N PHE A 139 23.06 -12.53 -8.26
CA PHE A 139 24.46 -12.07 -8.13
C PHE A 139 24.55 -10.64 -7.58
N PHE A 140 23.67 -9.74 -8.05
CA PHE A 140 23.60 -8.36 -7.57
C PHE A 140 22.77 -8.18 -6.29
N ARG A 141 22.25 -9.27 -5.69
CA ARG A 141 21.37 -9.25 -4.51
C ARG A 141 20.21 -8.26 -4.64
N ARG A 142 19.63 -8.20 -5.84
CA ARG A 142 18.44 -7.39 -6.10
C ARG A 142 17.24 -7.97 -5.36
N SER A 143 16.33 -7.09 -4.95
CA SER A 143 15.03 -7.46 -4.39
C SER A 143 13.95 -6.70 -5.16
N ALA A 144 12.82 -7.35 -5.40
CA ALA A 144 11.65 -6.71 -5.94
C ALA A 144 10.90 -6.05 -4.78
N GLU A 145 10.76 -4.73 -4.83
CA GLU A 145 10.13 -3.91 -3.79
C GLU A 145 8.87 -3.22 -4.29
N ALA A 146 8.60 -3.15 -5.60
CA ALA A 146 7.55 -2.28 -6.13
C ALA A 146 6.16 -2.60 -5.55
N LEU A 147 5.88 -3.88 -5.29
CA LEU A 147 4.66 -4.30 -4.59
C LEU A 147 4.66 -3.91 -3.10
N LEU A 148 5.82 -3.88 -2.42
CA LEU A 148 5.93 -3.35 -1.07
C LEU A 148 5.72 -1.83 -1.05
N GLU A 149 6.26 -1.11 -2.03
CA GLU A 149 6.06 0.34 -2.16
C GLU A 149 4.58 0.67 -2.33
N LEU A 150 3.85 -0.04 -3.20
CA LEU A 150 2.39 0.10 -3.31
C LEU A 150 1.65 -0.13 -1.99
N ARG A 151 2.16 -1.05 -1.16
CA ARG A 151 1.58 -1.38 0.15
C ARG A 151 1.88 -0.30 1.20
N PHE A 152 3.01 0.38 1.12
CA PHE A 152 3.46 1.33 2.15
C PHE A 152 3.17 2.80 1.84
N ILE A 153 2.79 3.14 0.60
CA ILE A 153 2.28 4.48 0.29
C ILE A 153 1.05 4.73 1.19
N PRO A 154 1.06 5.77 2.05
CA PRO A 154 0.01 5.99 3.04
C PRO A 154 -1.18 6.75 2.43
N LEU A 155 -1.66 6.22 1.32
CA LEU A 155 -2.83 6.68 0.57
C LEU A 155 -3.71 5.45 0.25
N PRO A 156 -5.03 5.64 0.08
CA PRO A 156 -5.99 4.54 -0.15
C PRO A 156 -5.93 3.97 -1.58
N LEU A 157 -4.74 3.54 -2.03
CA LEU A 157 -4.50 3.08 -3.40
C LEU A 157 -5.33 1.83 -3.74
N ALA A 158 -5.34 0.84 -2.84
CA ALA A 158 -6.06 -0.41 -3.09
C ALA A 158 -7.57 -0.22 -3.03
N GLU A 159 -8.02 0.64 -2.13
CA GLU A 159 -9.43 0.94 -1.91
C GLU A 159 -10.03 1.70 -3.09
N ILE A 160 -9.29 2.68 -3.64
CA ILE A 160 -9.80 3.53 -4.73
C ILE A 160 -9.45 2.97 -6.11
N PHE A 161 -8.18 2.65 -6.39
CA PHE A 161 -7.79 2.16 -7.72
C PHE A 161 -8.02 0.65 -7.88
N GLY A 162 -8.00 -0.12 -6.79
CA GLY A 162 -8.30 -1.54 -6.82
C GLY A 162 -9.75 -1.89 -6.53
N GLY A 163 -10.55 -0.94 -6.01
CA GLY A 163 -11.91 -1.22 -5.53
C GLY A 163 -11.94 -2.23 -4.37
N LEU A 164 -10.83 -2.36 -3.63
CA LEU A 164 -10.67 -3.39 -2.60
C LEU A 164 -11.17 -2.90 -1.24
N GLU A 165 -12.07 -3.65 -0.61
CA GLU A 165 -12.46 -3.37 0.78
C GLU A 165 -11.40 -3.93 1.74
N ARG A 166 -10.63 -3.04 2.39
CA ARG A 166 -9.78 -3.40 3.52
C ARG A 166 -10.45 -3.03 4.84
N ARG A 167 -10.79 -4.06 5.62
CA ARG A 167 -11.29 -3.84 6.98
C ARG A 167 -10.15 -3.37 7.86
N PRO A 168 -10.39 -2.40 8.75
CA PRO A 168 -9.36 -1.93 9.64
C PRO A 168 -8.90 -3.05 10.57
N TYR A 169 -7.61 -3.06 10.83
CA TYR A 169 -7.01 -3.93 11.83
C TYR A 169 -7.34 -3.40 13.22
N THR A 170 -8.14 -4.13 14.00
CA THR A 170 -8.74 -3.63 15.25
C THR A 170 -8.16 -4.27 16.51
N GLU A 171 -7.63 -5.48 16.41
CA GLU A 171 -7.19 -6.26 17.57
C GLU A 171 -5.77 -6.77 17.37
N ARG A 172 -4.97 -6.62 18.42
CA ARG A 172 -3.59 -7.11 18.44
C ARG A 172 -3.52 -8.61 18.68
N ILE A 173 -2.48 -9.27 18.18
CA ILE A 173 -2.23 -10.69 18.47
C ILE A 173 -2.08 -10.89 20.00
N PRO A 174 -2.93 -11.71 20.65
CA PRO A 174 -2.99 -11.79 22.11
C PRO A 174 -1.72 -12.33 22.80
N ASP A 175 -0.93 -13.14 22.10
CA ASP A 175 0.16 -13.94 22.68
C ASP A 175 1.51 -13.19 22.76
N ARG A 176 1.56 -11.91 22.37
CA ARG A 176 2.76 -11.06 22.45
C ARG A 176 3.99 -11.72 21.81
N ARG A 177 3.84 -12.29 20.62
CA ARG A 177 5.00 -12.76 19.83
C ARG A 177 6.03 -11.65 19.75
N THR A 178 7.25 -11.99 20.15
CA THR A 178 8.44 -11.14 20.02
C THR A 178 9.16 -11.39 18.69
N ASP A 179 8.76 -12.43 17.96
CA ASP A 179 9.34 -12.82 16.69
C ASP A 179 8.72 -12.02 15.54
N GLU A 180 9.50 -11.74 14.49
CA GLU A 180 8.99 -11.11 13.27
C GLU A 180 7.86 -11.95 12.67
N HIS A 181 6.78 -11.28 12.25
CA HIS A 181 5.63 -11.94 11.64
C HIS A 181 4.97 -11.04 10.59
N VAL A 182 4.20 -11.63 9.68
CA VAL A 182 3.61 -10.93 8.52
C VAL A 182 2.59 -9.84 8.87
N LEU A 183 2.20 -9.75 10.14
CA LEU A 183 1.27 -8.75 10.68
C LEU A 183 1.99 -7.70 11.55
N GLU A 184 3.33 -7.63 11.50
CA GLU A 184 4.09 -6.73 12.36
C GLU A 184 3.71 -5.25 12.15
N GLU A 185 3.50 -4.81 10.90
CA GLU A 185 3.14 -3.40 10.66
C GLU A 185 1.76 -3.01 11.19
N PRO A 186 0.67 -3.76 10.94
CA PRO A 186 -0.61 -3.47 11.58
C PRO A 186 -0.57 -3.60 13.12
N GLU A 187 0.21 -4.55 13.67
CA GLU A 187 0.45 -4.63 15.12
C GLU A 187 1.14 -3.37 15.66
N ARG A 188 2.15 -2.88 14.93
CA ARG A 188 2.90 -1.68 15.28
C ARG A 188 1.99 -0.46 15.25
N ALA A 189 1.11 -0.32 14.25
CA ALA A 189 0.13 0.75 14.20
C ALA A 189 -0.74 0.82 15.47
N LEU A 190 -1.33 -0.32 15.88
CA LEU A 190 -2.10 -0.39 17.13
C LEU A 190 -1.24 -0.16 18.38
N PHE A 191 0.02 -0.59 18.35
CA PHE A 191 0.96 -0.33 19.43
C PHE A 191 1.25 1.16 19.61
N LEU A 192 1.48 1.91 18.52
CA LEU A 192 1.68 3.36 18.57
C LEU A 192 0.46 4.07 19.16
N MET A 193 -0.76 3.67 18.77
CA MET A 193 -2.00 4.24 19.32
C MET A 193 -2.12 3.97 20.82
N ARG A 194 -1.78 2.76 21.26
CA ARG A 194 -1.77 2.41 22.68
C ARG A 194 -0.77 3.25 23.49
N LEU A 195 0.43 3.49 22.96
CA LEU A 195 1.42 4.35 23.61
C LEU A 195 0.91 5.79 23.71
N PHE A 196 0.24 6.30 22.67
CA PHE A 196 -0.43 7.60 22.71
C PHE A 196 -1.50 7.66 23.80
N ASP A 197 -2.42 6.68 23.85
CA ASP A 197 -3.53 6.66 24.81
C ASP A 197 -3.06 6.60 26.27
N LEU A 198 -1.92 5.96 26.53
CA LEU A 198 -1.32 5.85 27.85
C LEU A 198 -0.38 7.02 28.18
N ASP A 199 -0.11 7.91 27.23
CA ASP A 199 0.98 8.90 27.28
C ASP A 199 2.30 8.25 27.73
N ASP A 200 2.64 7.12 27.12
CA ASP A 200 3.80 6.31 27.45
C ASP A 200 5.01 6.66 26.56
N HIS A 201 6.02 7.27 27.17
CA HIS A 201 7.25 7.74 26.51
C HIS A 201 8.38 6.70 26.54
N GLY A 202 8.06 5.43 26.81
CA GLY A 202 9.03 4.35 26.83
C GLY A 202 9.72 4.12 25.49
N ASP A 203 11.03 3.81 25.56
CA ASP A 203 11.83 3.43 24.39
C ASP A 203 11.66 1.93 24.13
N TYR A 204 10.71 1.61 23.25
CA TYR A 204 10.38 0.25 22.86
C TYR A 204 10.76 0.04 21.39
N VAL A 205 11.03 -1.20 21.01
CA VAL A 205 11.23 -1.54 19.59
C VAL A 205 9.97 -1.14 18.81
N GLY A 206 10.16 -0.33 17.77
CA GLY A 206 9.06 0.18 16.94
C GLY A 206 8.30 1.39 17.52
N SER A 207 8.73 2.01 18.63
CA SER A 207 8.08 3.23 19.18
C SER A 207 8.68 4.55 18.69
N ALA A 208 9.66 4.51 17.77
CA ALA A 208 10.42 5.69 17.35
C ALA A 208 9.53 6.82 16.79
N ALA A 209 8.54 6.48 15.96
CA ALA A 209 7.63 7.47 15.36
C ALA A 209 6.80 8.21 16.43
N ILE A 210 6.17 7.47 17.36
CA ILE A 210 5.35 8.10 18.41
C ILE A 210 6.21 8.84 19.45
N GLY A 211 7.41 8.34 19.76
CA GLY A 211 8.38 9.05 20.61
C GLY A 211 8.84 10.39 20.02
N SER A 212 9.08 10.41 18.70
CA SER A 212 9.36 11.65 17.96
C SER A 212 8.17 12.62 18.05
N TYR A 213 6.95 12.12 17.85
CA TYR A 213 5.74 12.94 17.98
C TYR A 213 5.61 13.57 19.36
N PHE A 214 5.78 12.81 20.45
CA PHE A 214 5.73 13.36 21.81
C PHE A 214 6.76 14.47 22.03
N THR A 215 7.98 14.26 21.53
CA THR A 215 9.06 15.25 21.61
C THR A 215 8.67 16.54 20.87
N GLN A 216 8.20 16.44 19.63
CA GLN A 216 7.85 17.61 18.84
C GLN A 216 6.56 18.28 19.30
N ARG A 217 5.61 17.53 19.87
CA ARG A 217 4.43 18.07 20.55
C ARG A 217 4.84 18.99 21.70
N ALA A 218 5.80 18.58 22.54
CA ALA A 218 6.32 19.40 23.63
C ALA A 218 7.10 20.63 23.11
N ASN A 219 7.92 20.46 22.08
CA ASN A 219 8.66 21.57 21.46
C ASN A 219 7.71 22.64 20.89
N LEU A 220 6.67 22.21 20.17
CA LEU A 220 5.65 23.10 19.60
C LEU A 220 4.86 23.82 20.69
N ALA A 221 4.65 23.19 21.85
CA ALA A 221 4.04 23.84 23.01
C ALA A 221 4.91 24.96 23.59
N GLY A 222 6.23 24.75 23.62
CA GLY A 222 7.17 25.75 24.11
C GLY A 222 7.38 26.94 23.17
N LYS A 223 7.14 26.75 21.86
CA LYS A 223 7.41 27.76 20.82
C LYS A 223 6.33 27.72 19.71
N PRO A 224 5.09 28.12 20.01
CA PRO A 224 4.01 28.12 19.03
C PRO A 224 4.27 29.16 17.92
N GLY A 225 3.92 28.80 16.69
CA GLY A 225 4.06 29.65 15.50
C GLY A 225 5.47 29.68 14.89
N ASP A 226 6.46 29.04 15.51
CA ASP A 226 7.80 28.90 14.95
C ASP A 226 7.78 27.92 13.77
N ALA A 227 8.20 28.38 12.59
CA ALA A 227 8.11 27.61 11.35
C ALA A 227 8.94 26.33 11.36
N VAL A 228 10.13 26.35 11.97
CA VAL A 228 11.02 25.19 12.01
C VAL A 228 10.44 24.13 12.93
N ILE A 229 9.89 24.54 14.06
CA ILE A 229 9.29 23.63 15.04
C ILE A 229 7.94 23.09 14.55
N ALA A 230 7.13 23.93 13.89
CA ALA A 230 5.89 23.48 13.26
C ALA A 230 6.16 22.45 12.16
N LYS A 231 7.20 22.63 11.33
CA LYS A 231 7.61 21.64 10.35
C LYS A 231 8.12 20.35 11.01
N ALA A 232 8.96 20.45 12.05
CA ALA A 232 9.44 19.27 12.76
C ALA A 232 8.29 18.48 13.40
N TRP A 233 7.26 19.17 13.90
CA TRP A 233 6.03 18.54 14.37
C TRP A 233 5.27 17.85 13.23
N LEU A 234 5.12 18.49 12.07
CA LEU A 234 4.52 17.86 10.89
C LEU A 234 5.28 16.59 10.46
N ASP A 235 6.61 16.64 10.43
CA ASP A 235 7.45 15.50 10.07
C ASP A 235 7.23 14.33 11.06
N ALA A 236 7.07 14.63 12.36
CA ALA A 236 6.76 13.62 13.37
C ALA A 236 5.31 13.08 13.28
N VAL A 237 4.34 13.94 12.95
CA VAL A 237 2.96 13.52 12.61
C VAL A 237 2.98 12.58 11.41
N TYR A 238 3.71 12.93 10.36
CA TYR A 238 3.83 12.12 9.15
C TYR A 238 4.47 10.75 9.44
N GLY A 239 5.43 10.67 10.36
CA GLY A 239 6.00 9.39 10.79
C GLY A 239 4.94 8.43 11.39
N VAL A 240 4.10 8.93 12.29
CA VAL A 240 2.99 8.12 12.85
C VAL A 240 1.93 7.82 11.79
N TYR A 241 1.61 8.81 10.95
CA TYR A 241 0.67 8.65 9.84
C TYR A 241 1.11 7.55 8.88
N TYR A 242 2.36 7.57 8.42
CA TYR A 242 2.94 6.59 7.51
C TYR A 242 2.87 5.17 8.07
N GLU A 243 3.15 5.01 9.37
CA GLU A 243 3.14 3.70 10.02
C GLU A 243 1.75 3.18 10.38
N ALA A 244 0.74 4.06 10.50
CA ALA A 244 -0.59 3.67 10.99
C ALA A 244 -1.71 3.75 9.95
N ALA A 245 -1.72 4.78 9.10
CA ALA A 245 -2.80 5.06 8.15
C ALA A 245 -3.15 3.88 7.22
N PRO A 246 -2.20 3.08 6.70
CA PRO A 246 -2.54 1.95 5.82
C PRO A 246 -3.30 0.81 6.50
N TRP A 247 -3.30 0.75 7.84
CA TRP A 247 -3.72 -0.45 8.59
C TRP A 247 -4.97 -0.23 9.45
N ILE A 248 -5.15 0.98 9.97
CA ILE A 248 -6.18 1.29 10.97
C ILE A 248 -6.99 2.51 10.53
N ARG A 249 -8.18 2.70 11.13
CA ARG A 249 -8.97 3.93 11.00
C ARG A 249 -8.32 5.06 11.80
N LEU A 250 -7.19 5.57 11.34
CA LEU A 250 -6.41 6.59 12.04
C LEU A 250 -7.26 7.84 12.33
N GLU A 251 -8.18 8.19 11.44
CA GLU A 251 -9.08 9.34 11.59
C GLU A 251 -10.07 9.22 12.76
N GLN A 252 -10.21 8.03 13.34
CA GLN A 252 -11.07 7.74 14.48
C GLN A 252 -10.30 7.65 15.81
N THR A 253 -8.98 7.84 15.80
CA THR A 253 -8.15 7.70 17.00
C THR A 253 -8.04 9.01 17.78
N PRO A 254 -7.83 8.94 19.11
CA PRO A 254 -7.50 10.12 19.92
C PRO A 254 -6.25 10.87 19.42
N PHE A 255 -5.26 10.14 18.92
CA PHE A 255 -4.05 10.72 18.33
C PHE A 255 -4.38 11.68 17.19
N TRP A 256 -5.18 11.23 16.22
CA TRP A 256 -5.49 12.06 15.07
C TRP A 256 -6.40 13.24 15.43
N ALA A 257 -7.29 13.06 16.40
CA ALA A 257 -8.08 14.16 16.95
C ALA A 257 -7.19 15.28 17.53
N GLU A 258 -6.14 14.94 18.30
CA GLU A 258 -5.17 15.90 18.84
C GLU A 258 -4.36 16.58 17.72
N VAL A 259 -3.98 15.83 16.68
CA VAL A 259 -3.29 16.37 15.49
C VAL A 259 -4.14 17.44 14.81
N LEU A 260 -5.42 17.16 14.57
CA LEU A 260 -6.34 18.11 13.93
C LEU A 260 -6.60 19.35 14.79
N GLU A 261 -6.77 19.19 16.10
CA GLU A 261 -6.91 20.32 17.02
C GLU A 261 -5.67 21.22 16.98
N THR A 262 -4.49 20.61 17.01
CA THR A 262 -3.22 21.33 16.94
C THR A 262 -3.06 22.06 15.61
N ALA A 263 -3.38 21.42 14.48
CA ALA A 263 -3.27 22.01 13.15
C ALA A 263 -4.24 23.19 12.94
N ARG A 264 -5.44 23.12 13.52
CA ARG A 264 -6.46 24.19 13.46
C ARG A 264 -6.17 25.35 14.40
N SER A 265 -5.21 25.20 15.32
CA SER A 265 -4.79 26.27 16.21
C SER A 265 -3.83 27.26 15.52
N ASN A 266 -3.48 28.33 16.23
CA ASN A 266 -2.43 29.26 15.83
C ASN A 266 -1.01 28.77 16.17
N ARG A 267 -0.86 27.51 16.63
CA ARG A 267 0.44 26.95 17.03
C ARG A 267 1.28 26.51 15.83
N VAL A 268 0.65 26.19 14.70
CA VAL A 268 1.33 25.80 13.46
C VAL A 268 1.25 26.90 12.40
N THR A 269 2.11 26.80 11.40
CA THR A 269 2.07 27.68 10.22
C THR A 269 0.99 27.22 9.23
N GLU A 270 0.63 28.11 8.29
CA GLU A 270 -0.35 27.79 7.26
C GLU A 270 0.01 26.55 6.42
N PRO A 271 1.26 26.39 5.92
CA PRO A 271 1.61 25.22 5.13
C PRO A 271 1.51 23.91 5.91
N VAL A 272 1.80 23.94 7.21
CA VAL A 272 1.63 22.78 8.10
C VAL A 272 0.16 22.42 8.27
N ARG A 273 -0.72 23.42 8.43
CA ARG A 273 -2.16 23.16 8.52
C ARG A 273 -2.69 22.50 7.23
N ARG A 274 -2.36 23.07 6.07
CA ARG A 274 -2.83 22.57 4.77
C ARG A 274 -2.34 21.15 4.50
N ALA A 275 -1.09 20.82 4.87
CA ALA A 275 -0.59 19.45 4.79
C ALA A 275 -1.37 18.45 5.67
N VAL A 276 -1.71 18.83 6.91
CA VAL A 276 -2.53 17.98 7.78
C VAL A 276 -3.95 17.82 7.23
N GLU A 277 -4.55 18.89 6.71
CA GLU A 277 -5.88 18.83 6.07
C GLU A 277 -5.89 17.91 4.85
N LEU A 278 -4.83 17.90 4.05
CA LEU A 278 -4.68 16.98 2.93
C LEU A 278 -4.65 15.51 3.40
N PHE A 279 -3.85 15.20 4.42
CA PHE A 279 -3.80 13.86 5.01
C PHE A 279 -5.16 13.46 5.63
N ASP A 280 -5.87 14.41 6.24
CA ASP A 280 -7.21 14.21 6.81
C ASP A 280 -8.25 13.84 5.74
N ALA A 281 -8.19 14.50 4.58
CA ALA A 281 -9.03 14.20 3.43
C ALA A 281 -8.72 12.82 2.85
N ALA A 282 -7.44 12.44 2.77
CA ALA A 282 -7.00 11.12 2.30
C ALA A 282 -7.50 9.98 3.22
N LEU A 283 -7.39 10.14 4.55
CA LEU A 283 -7.91 9.15 5.51
C LEU A 283 -9.42 8.96 5.42
N ARG A 284 -10.17 10.04 5.16
CA ARG A 284 -11.63 9.98 4.97
C ARG A 284 -12.05 9.55 3.57
N GLN A 285 -11.10 9.47 2.64
CA GLN A 285 -11.37 9.18 1.23
C GLN A 285 -12.40 10.16 0.62
N ASP A 286 -12.38 11.43 1.04
CA ASP A 286 -13.25 12.47 0.50
C ASP A 286 -12.66 12.97 -0.83
N GLY A 287 -13.10 12.35 -1.94
CA GLY A 287 -12.51 12.59 -3.26
C GLY A 287 -12.51 14.05 -3.69
N GLY A 288 -13.59 14.76 -3.39
CA GLY A 288 -13.72 16.19 -3.66
C GLY A 288 -12.72 17.03 -2.88
N GLN A 289 -12.57 16.79 -1.58
CA GLN A 289 -11.57 17.50 -0.75
C GLN A 289 -10.14 17.11 -1.09
N MET A 290 -9.87 15.82 -1.31
CA MET A 290 -8.55 15.33 -1.73
C MET A 290 -8.06 16.07 -2.97
N ARG A 291 -8.91 16.16 -4.01
CA ARG A 291 -8.58 16.88 -5.25
C ARG A 291 -8.39 18.37 -5.00
N ALA A 292 -9.33 19.01 -4.30
CA ALA A 292 -9.28 20.46 -4.07
C ALA A 292 -8.01 20.89 -3.31
N LEU A 293 -7.69 20.19 -2.21
CA LEU A 293 -6.53 20.49 -1.38
C LEU A 293 -5.21 20.16 -2.10
N ALA A 294 -5.14 19.02 -2.78
CA ALA A 294 -3.94 18.63 -3.52
C ALA A 294 -3.63 19.61 -4.65
N MET A 295 -4.64 20.04 -5.43
CA MET A 295 -4.44 21.01 -6.51
C MET A 295 -3.99 22.38 -5.97
N ALA A 296 -4.56 22.83 -4.86
CA ALA A 296 -4.13 24.07 -4.22
C ALA A 296 -2.67 24.00 -3.74
N GLU A 297 -2.22 22.84 -3.25
CA GLU A 297 -0.83 22.64 -2.84
C GLU A 297 0.14 22.52 -4.03
N ILE A 298 -0.28 21.90 -5.15
CA ILE A 298 0.53 21.81 -6.38
C ILE A 298 0.85 23.20 -6.93
N GLU A 299 -0.10 24.14 -6.82
CA GLU A 299 0.08 25.53 -7.26
C GLU A 299 0.85 26.40 -6.25
N SER A 300 1.14 25.88 -5.04
CA SER A 300 1.77 26.67 -3.97
C SER A 300 3.29 26.55 -3.96
N ASP A 301 3.98 27.70 -3.90
CA ASP A 301 5.45 27.78 -3.79
C ASP A 301 6.00 27.34 -2.41
N ASP A 302 5.14 27.18 -1.41
CA ASP A 302 5.50 26.88 -0.02
C ASP A 302 5.01 25.52 0.50
N SER A 303 4.59 24.61 -0.41
CA SER A 303 4.12 23.29 -0.01
C SER A 303 5.19 22.50 0.73
N LEU A 304 4.76 21.81 1.80
CA LEU A 304 5.59 20.92 2.60
C LEU A 304 5.44 19.45 2.19
N VAL A 305 4.55 19.15 1.25
CA VAL A 305 4.24 17.79 0.79
C VAL A 305 4.92 17.55 -0.56
N HIS A 306 5.51 16.37 -0.74
CA HIS A 306 6.21 16.03 -1.97
C HIS A 306 5.23 15.94 -3.16
N GLY A 307 5.64 16.43 -4.33
CA GLY A 307 4.80 16.49 -5.54
C GLY A 307 4.12 15.17 -5.90
N ARG A 308 4.84 14.04 -5.80
CA ARG A 308 4.23 12.69 -6.02
C ARG A 308 3.05 12.38 -5.10
N ILE A 309 3.11 12.76 -3.83
CA ILE A 309 2.02 12.54 -2.88
C ILE A 309 0.85 13.45 -3.23
N LEU A 310 1.13 14.70 -3.61
CA LEU A 310 0.09 15.65 -4.06
C LEU A 310 -0.64 15.13 -5.30
N THR A 311 0.09 14.76 -6.35
CA THR A 311 -0.49 14.29 -7.61
C THR A 311 -1.21 12.96 -7.46
N LEU A 312 -0.68 12.03 -6.65
CA LEU A 312 -1.41 10.79 -6.29
C LEU A 312 -2.68 11.09 -5.51
N THR A 313 -2.66 12.01 -4.54
CA THR A 313 -3.86 12.36 -3.76
C THR A 313 -4.93 12.99 -4.65
N ALA A 314 -4.54 13.88 -5.58
CA ALA A 314 -5.46 14.44 -6.57
C ALA A 314 -6.00 13.38 -7.53
N ALA A 315 -5.15 12.48 -8.03
CA ALA A 315 -5.54 11.38 -8.91
C ALA A 315 -6.54 10.42 -8.24
N LEU A 316 -6.28 10.06 -6.98
CA LEU A 316 -7.21 9.27 -6.17
C LEU A 316 -8.54 9.98 -5.96
N GLY A 317 -8.53 11.29 -5.67
CA GLY A 317 -9.77 12.06 -5.54
C GLY A 317 -10.55 12.12 -6.85
N LEU A 318 -9.86 12.25 -7.99
CA LEU A 318 -10.47 12.22 -9.32
C LEU A 318 -11.11 10.84 -9.62
N ALA A 319 -10.44 9.75 -9.25
CA ALA A 319 -10.96 8.40 -9.41
C ALA A 319 -12.15 8.10 -8.49
N ALA A 320 -12.09 8.53 -7.22
CA ALA A 320 -13.17 8.35 -6.25
C ALA A 320 -14.46 9.09 -6.66
N ASP A 321 -14.33 10.23 -7.34
CA ASP A 321 -15.46 10.99 -7.91
C ASP A 321 -16.04 10.37 -9.20
N GLY A 322 -15.47 9.25 -9.69
CA GLY A 322 -15.95 8.56 -10.88
C GLY A 322 -15.63 9.28 -12.20
N ALA A 323 -14.51 9.98 -12.27
CA ALA A 323 -14.07 10.68 -13.47
C ALA A 323 -13.93 9.74 -14.67
N SER A 324 -14.23 10.26 -15.86
CA SER A 324 -14.09 9.55 -17.12
C SER A 324 -12.63 9.20 -17.44
N VAL A 325 -12.43 8.21 -18.32
CA VAL A 325 -11.10 7.83 -18.82
C VAL A 325 -10.37 9.04 -19.42
N GLU A 326 -11.07 9.87 -20.20
CA GLU A 326 -10.51 11.09 -20.79
C GLU A 326 -10.02 12.09 -19.74
N GLU A 327 -10.80 12.33 -18.69
CA GLU A 327 -10.41 13.24 -17.59
C GLU A 327 -9.20 12.70 -16.83
N ARG A 328 -9.20 11.42 -16.46
CA ARG A 328 -8.07 10.77 -15.78
C ARG A 328 -6.80 10.81 -16.63
N ARG A 329 -6.90 10.52 -17.92
CA ARG A 329 -5.76 10.56 -18.85
C ARG A 329 -5.21 11.98 -19.02
N SER A 330 -6.09 12.97 -19.14
CA SER A 330 -5.67 14.37 -19.22
C SER A 330 -4.91 14.78 -17.97
N PHE A 331 -5.43 14.43 -16.79
CA PHE A 331 -4.79 14.70 -15.51
C PHE A 331 -3.41 14.03 -15.40
N ALA A 332 -3.29 12.75 -15.76
CA ALA A 332 -2.03 12.03 -15.73
C ALA A 332 -0.96 12.67 -16.63
N ALA A 333 -1.37 13.09 -17.84
CA ALA A 333 -0.47 13.74 -18.80
C ALA A 333 0.02 15.12 -18.33
N GLU A 334 -0.84 15.88 -17.65
CA GLU A 334 -0.54 17.24 -17.19
C GLU A 334 0.28 17.24 -15.90
N PHE A 335 -0.10 16.45 -14.90
CA PHE A 335 0.45 16.56 -13.54
C PHE A 335 1.25 15.33 -13.08
N MET A 336 0.94 14.12 -13.57
CA MET A 336 1.61 12.93 -13.02
C MET A 336 2.90 12.59 -13.76
N ARG A 337 2.93 12.74 -15.10
CA ARG A 337 4.05 12.32 -15.94
C ARG A 337 5.35 13.07 -15.66
N GLU A 338 5.28 14.33 -15.22
CA GLU A 338 6.48 15.09 -14.86
C GLU A 338 7.26 14.49 -13.68
N HIS A 339 6.60 13.65 -12.87
CA HIS A 339 7.20 12.96 -11.73
C HIS A 339 7.61 11.51 -12.04
N VAL A 340 7.39 11.02 -13.27
CA VAL A 340 7.90 9.72 -13.71
C VAL A 340 9.41 9.84 -13.93
N ALA A 341 10.18 8.91 -13.35
CA ALA A 341 11.63 8.98 -13.40
C ALA A 341 12.18 8.68 -14.80
N GLU A 342 13.16 9.48 -15.24
CA GLU A 342 13.95 9.19 -16.44
C GLU A 342 15.28 8.53 -16.05
N GLY A 343 15.56 7.33 -16.56
CA GLY A 343 16.86 6.66 -16.38
C GLY A 343 16.84 5.46 -15.43
N SER A 344 17.55 5.55 -14.29
CA SER A 344 17.64 4.43 -13.33
C SER A 344 16.37 4.36 -12.50
N ILE A 345 15.47 3.47 -12.89
CA ILE A 345 14.16 3.29 -12.27
C ILE A 345 14.32 2.57 -10.92
N THR A 346 13.84 3.21 -9.84
CA THR A 346 13.71 2.61 -8.50
C THR A 346 12.35 1.90 -8.35
N SER A 347 12.20 1.09 -7.32
CA SER A 347 10.93 0.41 -7.05
C SER A 347 9.79 1.37 -6.71
N GLU A 348 10.09 2.50 -6.06
CA GLU A 348 9.12 3.58 -5.81
C GLU A 348 8.66 4.21 -7.15
N ASP A 349 9.59 4.41 -8.09
CA ASP A 349 9.26 4.91 -9.43
C ASP A 349 8.32 3.95 -10.16
N ILE A 350 8.56 2.64 -10.05
CA ILE A 350 7.68 1.61 -10.62
C ILE A 350 6.29 1.67 -9.97
N ALA A 351 6.20 1.74 -8.65
CA ALA A 351 4.92 1.84 -7.94
C ALA A 351 4.13 3.07 -8.38
N TYR A 352 4.79 4.22 -8.53
CA TYR A 352 4.18 5.42 -9.06
C TYR A 352 3.75 5.27 -10.53
N GLU A 353 4.58 4.67 -11.40
CA GLU A 353 4.23 4.40 -12.80
C GLU A 353 3.03 3.46 -12.95
N ILE A 354 2.84 2.50 -12.04
CA ILE A 354 1.66 1.64 -12.04
C ILE A 354 0.39 2.49 -11.88
N MET A 355 0.41 3.47 -10.97
CA MET A 355 -0.73 4.38 -10.76
C MET A 355 -0.93 5.34 -11.94
N VAL A 356 0.16 5.81 -12.57
CA VAL A 356 0.07 6.58 -13.83
C VAL A 356 -0.61 5.77 -14.92
N ALA A 357 -0.20 4.51 -15.10
CA ALA A 357 -0.79 3.63 -16.11
C ALA A 357 -2.28 3.36 -15.86
N TRP A 358 -2.68 3.25 -14.59
CA TRP A 358 -4.09 3.14 -14.20
C TRP A 358 -4.89 4.37 -14.61
N MET A 359 -4.37 5.57 -14.37
CA MET A 359 -5.04 6.82 -14.76
C MET A 359 -5.17 7.00 -16.29
N GLU A 360 -4.33 6.35 -17.08
CA GLU A 360 -4.31 6.47 -18.55
C GLU A 360 -5.25 5.51 -19.29
N GLN A 361 -5.73 4.45 -18.62
CA GLN A 361 -6.68 3.46 -19.14
C GLN A 361 -8.05 3.65 -18.50
#